data_AF-W6ML59-F1
#
_entry.id   AF-W6ML59-F1
#
_cell.length_a   1.000
_cell.length_b   1.000
_cell.length_c   1.000
_cell.angle_alpha   90.00
_cell.angle_beta   90.00
_cell.angle_gamma   90.00
#
_symmetry.space_group_name_H-M   'P 1'
#
loop_
_entity.id
_entity.type
_entity.pdbx_description
1 polymer ?
#
loop_
_entity_poly.entity_id
_entity_poly.type
_entity_poly.pdbx_seq_one_letter_code
_entity_poly.pdbx_strand_id
1 'polypeptide(L)'
;MTSTLASKYASEYSHYASEYSSITAALATETHHVSTIVLQKSLEYVSVSLDLLSNLQVLATATESKVIQSAAAAVQTAQVSAIAIENDNSIYGSLNPSLGGNAACAAVMGVFLVAHILFGTYFRQWWMLWSFSCGTFLEFIGYIGRSLSHNHREEENPFLLQIICLTLAPCFIMAGIYYMLAKITTIYGAHLSKLKPMWYSNIFIACDLVAIILQGAGGGIAAVSLQTYSSSDNGTHIMVGGLAVQVATMILFQYFWYDFLYALYKQKRAARAAGLDIDSQFNPKYADLRARRLFSTFPIAISIAVLFVFIRCIYRLVELSEGWTGFLIEHEVYFMILDALMMCLAILLMTIYHPGFVFGRDSYIPVKGMKLGRKKHIDALDQEMEQQKHQETQEIRRNSIEESSLLS
;
A
#
# COMPACT_ATOMS: atom_id res chain seq x y z
N MET A 1 3.88 -49.54 -24.21
CA MET A 1 3.66 -48.26 -23.49
C MET A 1 3.19 -48.48 -22.05
N THR A 2 2.31 -49.45 -21.78
CA THR A 2 1.81 -49.76 -20.43
C THR A 2 2.89 -50.28 -19.47
N SER A 3 3.83 -51.12 -19.93
CA SER A 3 4.92 -51.65 -19.07
C SER A 3 5.88 -50.56 -18.58
N THR A 4 6.19 -49.56 -19.41
CA THR A 4 7.09 -48.45 -19.07
C THR A 4 6.45 -47.48 -18.06
N LEU A 5 5.12 -47.31 -18.12
CA LEU A 5 4.38 -46.48 -17.18
C LEU A 5 4.26 -47.17 -15.81
N ALA A 6 3.94 -48.46 -15.81
CA ALA A 6 3.86 -49.26 -14.59
C ALA A 6 5.21 -49.32 -13.85
N SER A 7 6.34 -49.43 -14.58
CA SER A 7 7.66 -49.39 -13.95
C SER A 7 8.00 -48.02 -13.36
N LYS A 8 7.51 -46.92 -13.96
CA LYS A 8 7.71 -45.56 -13.43
C LYS A 8 6.94 -45.37 -12.12
N TYR A 9 5.67 -45.76 -12.07
CA TYR A 9 4.86 -45.69 -10.85
C TYR A 9 5.41 -46.58 -9.73
N ALA A 10 5.92 -47.77 -10.05
CA ALA A 10 6.55 -48.65 -9.07
C ALA A 10 7.83 -48.02 -8.46
N SER A 11 8.63 -47.32 -9.28
CA SER A 11 9.81 -46.60 -8.79
C SER A 11 9.42 -45.46 -7.84
N GLU A 12 8.46 -44.61 -8.23
CA GLU A 12 7.96 -43.51 -7.38
C GLU A 12 7.32 -44.03 -6.09
N TYR A 13 6.54 -45.13 -6.17
CA TYR A 13 5.95 -45.77 -5.00
C TYR A 13 7.02 -46.23 -4.00
N SER A 14 8.10 -46.85 -4.47
CA SER A 14 9.19 -47.31 -3.59
C SER A 14 9.89 -46.15 -2.87
N HIS A 15 10.03 -45.00 -3.53
CA HIS A 15 10.56 -43.79 -2.92
C HIS A 15 9.65 -43.31 -1.79
N TYR A 16 8.37 -43.06 -2.07
CA TYR A 16 7.40 -42.62 -1.07
C TYR A 16 7.20 -43.63 0.07
N ALA A 17 7.32 -44.93 -0.18
CA ALA A 17 7.21 -45.95 0.85
C ALA A 17 8.40 -45.90 1.83
N SER A 18 9.61 -45.65 1.31
CA SER A 18 10.80 -45.44 2.14
C SER A 18 10.68 -44.16 2.97
N GLU A 19 10.15 -43.10 2.38
CA GLU A 19 9.91 -41.82 3.02
C GLU A 19 8.86 -41.94 4.13
N TYR A 20 7.73 -42.63 3.87
CA TYR A 20 6.70 -42.93 4.87
C TYR A 20 7.27 -43.64 6.11
N SER A 21 8.11 -44.66 5.90
CA SER A 21 8.76 -45.38 7.00
C SER A 21 9.71 -44.49 7.79
N SER A 22 10.45 -43.60 7.10
CA SER A 22 11.39 -42.68 7.74
C SER A 22 10.67 -41.62 8.59
N ILE A 23 9.57 -41.05 8.08
CA ILE A 23 8.76 -40.04 8.78
C ILE A 23 8.08 -40.67 9.99
N THR A 24 7.51 -41.89 9.84
CA THR A 24 6.88 -42.62 10.95
C THR A 24 7.89 -42.90 12.08
N ALA A 25 9.12 -43.28 11.73
CA ALA A 25 10.19 -43.49 12.71
C ALA A 25 10.61 -42.18 13.39
N ALA A 26 10.73 -41.08 12.65
CA ALA A 26 11.05 -39.76 13.20
C ALA A 26 9.94 -39.27 14.16
N LEU A 27 8.68 -39.41 13.77
CA LEU A 27 7.51 -39.02 14.57
C LEU A 27 7.43 -39.77 15.90
N ALA A 28 7.88 -41.02 15.96
CA ALA A 28 7.93 -41.80 17.20
C ALA A 28 8.95 -41.28 18.23
N THR A 29 9.93 -40.49 17.79
CA THR A 29 11.01 -39.94 18.63
C THR A 29 10.90 -38.44 18.89
N GLU A 30 10.11 -37.74 18.08
CA GLU A 30 9.99 -36.30 18.13
C GLU A 30 9.07 -35.85 19.28
N THR A 31 9.52 -34.86 20.04
CA THR A 31 8.77 -34.31 21.19
C THR A 31 8.45 -32.84 21.02
N HIS A 32 9.07 -32.17 20.05
CA HIS A 32 8.83 -30.76 19.77
C HIS A 32 7.53 -30.57 18.97
N HIS A 33 6.52 -29.93 19.56
CA HIS A 33 5.17 -29.74 19.00
C HIS A 33 5.14 -29.31 17.51
N VAL A 34 5.94 -28.30 17.15
CA VAL A 34 6.01 -27.79 15.76
C VAL A 34 6.56 -28.85 14.81
N SER A 35 7.61 -29.57 15.22
CA SER A 35 8.23 -30.63 14.42
C SER A 35 7.26 -31.81 14.24
N THR A 36 6.53 -32.16 15.30
CA THR A 36 5.47 -33.18 15.25
C THR A 36 4.38 -32.84 14.23
N ILE A 37 3.91 -31.59 14.17
CA ILE A 37 2.87 -31.17 13.21
C ILE A 37 3.39 -31.21 11.76
N VAL A 38 4.61 -30.72 11.52
CA VAL A 38 5.26 -30.81 10.19
C VAL A 38 5.39 -32.27 9.74
N LEU A 39 5.83 -33.14 10.64
CA LEU A 39 5.95 -34.57 10.38
C LEU A 39 4.59 -35.23 10.13
N GLN A 40 3.52 -34.82 10.84
CA GLN A 40 2.17 -35.31 10.59
C GLN A 40 1.63 -34.88 9.22
N LYS A 41 1.78 -33.60 8.85
CA LYS A 41 1.36 -33.09 7.53
C LYS A 41 2.08 -33.79 6.38
N SER A 42 3.39 -33.96 6.51
CA SER A 42 4.20 -34.70 5.51
C SER A 42 3.81 -36.18 5.45
N LEU A 43 3.51 -36.82 6.57
CA LEU A 43 3.02 -38.20 6.61
C LEU A 43 1.68 -38.35 5.88
N GLU A 44 0.75 -37.43 6.10
CA GLU A 44 -0.56 -37.42 5.44
C GLU A 44 -0.43 -37.27 3.92
N TYR A 45 0.41 -36.33 3.47
CA TYR A 45 0.73 -36.13 2.05
C TYR A 45 1.32 -37.40 1.40
N VAL A 46 2.32 -38.01 2.05
CA VAL A 46 2.96 -39.23 1.55
C VAL A 46 1.96 -40.40 1.53
N SER A 47 1.08 -40.51 2.52
CA SER A 47 0.08 -41.57 2.60
C SER A 47 -0.90 -41.55 1.42
N VAL A 48 -1.39 -40.37 1.03
CA VAL A 48 -2.30 -40.22 -0.10
C VAL A 48 -1.57 -40.38 -1.44
N SER A 49 -0.32 -39.93 -1.52
CA SER A 49 0.53 -40.17 -2.69
C SER A 49 0.76 -41.67 -2.94
N LEU A 50 0.95 -42.46 -1.87
CA LEU A 50 1.05 -43.91 -1.95
C LEU A 50 -0.25 -44.57 -2.43
N ASP A 51 -1.39 -44.15 -1.90
CA ASP A 51 -2.70 -44.67 -2.33
C ASP A 51 -2.94 -44.37 -3.82
N LEU A 52 -2.67 -43.14 -4.26
CA LEU A 52 -2.77 -42.73 -5.66
C LEU A 52 -1.88 -43.56 -6.59
N LEU A 53 -0.59 -43.70 -6.26
CA LEU A 53 0.38 -44.45 -7.06
C LEU A 53 0.02 -45.94 -7.13
N SER A 54 -0.46 -46.52 -6.03
CA SER A 54 -0.89 -47.92 -6.00
C SER A 54 -2.07 -48.17 -6.95
N ASN A 55 -3.07 -47.29 -6.95
CA ASN A 55 -4.24 -47.41 -7.80
C ASN A 55 -3.92 -47.13 -9.28
N LEU A 56 -2.99 -46.20 -9.58
CA LEU A 56 -2.49 -45.98 -10.94
C LEU A 56 -1.72 -47.19 -11.49
N GLN A 57 -0.97 -47.90 -10.63
CA GLN A 57 -0.28 -49.13 -11.02
C GLN A 57 -1.25 -50.26 -11.35
N VAL A 58 -2.33 -50.42 -10.56
CA VAL A 58 -3.42 -51.37 -10.85
C VAL A 58 -4.09 -51.01 -12.18
N LEU A 59 -4.40 -49.72 -12.41
CA LEU A 59 -5.02 -49.26 -13.65
C LEU A 59 -4.14 -49.52 -14.88
N ALA A 60 -2.81 -49.38 -14.75
CA ALA A 60 -1.86 -49.60 -15.83
C ALA A 60 -1.69 -51.09 -16.22
N THR A 61 -2.06 -52.02 -15.33
CA THR A 61 -1.85 -53.46 -15.49
C THR A 61 -3.15 -54.26 -15.66
N ALA A 62 -4.29 -53.68 -15.27
CA ALA A 62 -5.60 -54.33 -15.34
C ALA A 62 -6.10 -54.51 -16.79
N THR A 63 -6.53 -55.73 -17.11
CA THR A 63 -7.17 -56.07 -18.40
C THR A 63 -8.68 -56.28 -18.27
N GLU A 64 -9.18 -56.53 -17.06
CA GLU A 64 -10.60 -56.75 -16.80
C GLU A 64 -11.36 -55.42 -16.60
N SER A 65 -12.47 -55.24 -17.33
CA SER A 65 -13.25 -54.00 -17.28
C SER A 65 -13.76 -53.63 -15.88
N LYS A 66 -14.10 -54.61 -15.02
CA LYS A 66 -14.52 -54.36 -13.64
C LYS A 66 -13.39 -53.81 -12.78
N VAL A 67 -12.18 -54.34 -12.93
CA VAL A 67 -10.99 -53.91 -12.19
C VAL A 67 -10.56 -52.50 -12.64
N ILE A 68 -10.63 -52.23 -13.95
CA ILE A 68 -10.37 -50.89 -14.51
C ILE A 68 -11.33 -49.86 -13.93
N GLN A 69 -12.64 -50.16 -13.88
CA GLN A 69 -13.65 -49.26 -13.31
C GLN A 69 -13.43 -49.01 -11.82
N SER A 70 -13.12 -50.05 -11.04
CA SER A 70 -12.84 -49.93 -9.62
C SER A 70 -11.56 -49.12 -9.35
N ALA A 71 -10.49 -49.39 -10.09
CA ALA A 71 -9.22 -48.67 -9.95
C ALA A 71 -9.36 -47.21 -10.38
N ALA A 72 -10.09 -46.91 -11.45
CA ALA A 72 -10.37 -45.54 -11.88
C ALA A 72 -11.16 -44.75 -10.82
N ALA A 73 -12.15 -45.36 -10.17
CA ALA A 73 -12.90 -44.74 -9.07
C ALA A 73 -12.02 -44.49 -7.82
N ALA A 74 -11.11 -45.43 -7.51
CA ALA A 74 -10.16 -45.28 -6.41
C ALA A 74 -9.14 -44.16 -6.70
N VAL A 75 -8.59 -44.09 -7.93
CA VAL A 75 -7.74 -42.97 -8.37
C VAL A 75 -8.46 -41.63 -8.21
N GLN A 76 -9.72 -41.54 -8.62
CA GLN A 76 -10.49 -40.31 -8.49
C GLN A 76 -10.67 -39.91 -7.02
N THR A 77 -10.96 -40.87 -6.14
CA THR A 77 -11.07 -40.62 -4.69
C THR A 77 -9.75 -40.13 -4.12
N ALA A 78 -8.64 -40.82 -4.41
CA ALA A 78 -7.31 -40.44 -3.95
C ALA A 78 -6.87 -39.07 -4.47
N GLN A 79 -7.22 -38.73 -5.72
CA GLN A 79 -6.97 -37.39 -6.28
C GLN A 79 -7.74 -36.29 -5.54
N VAL A 80 -9.02 -36.53 -5.22
CA VAL A 80 -9.83 -35.57 -4.45
C VAL A 80 -9.24 -35.38 -3.05
N SER A 81 -8.82 -36.47 -2.40
CA SER A 81 -8.13 -36.40 -1.10
C SER A 81 -6.79 -35.67 -1.19
N ALA A 82 -6.00 -35.88 -2.24
CA ALA A 82 -4.73 -35.20 -2.44
C ALA A 82 -4.92 -33.68 -2.61
N ILE A 83 -5.92 -33.28 -3.40
CA ILE A 83 -6.28 -31.87 -3.59
C ILE A 83 -6.79 -31.27 -2.27
N ALA A 84 -7.56 -32.02 -1.48
CA ALA A 84 -8.04 -31.56 -0.19
C ALA A 84 -6.88 -31.29 0.79
N ILE A 85 -5.89 -32.19 0.85
CA ILE A 85 -4.69 -32.02 1.69
C ILE A 85 -3.81 -30.86 1.19
N GLU A 86 -3.62 -30.72 -0.13
CA GLU A 86 -2.88 -29.59 -0.70
C GLU A 86 -3.55 -28.26 -0.34
N ASN A 87 -4.87 -28.20 -0.39
CA ASN A 87 -5.63 -27.01 -0.01
C ASN A 87 -5.60 -26.74 1.50
N ASP A 88 -5.60 -27.76 2.35
CA ASP A 88 -5.52 -27.61 3.82
C ASP A 88 -4.11 -27.16 4.26
N ASN A 89 -3.08 -27.53 3.50
CA ASN A 89 -1.70 -27.10 3.74
C ASN A 89 -1.37 -25.74 3.13
N SER A 90 -2.12 -25.29 2.12
CA SER A 90 -1.96 -23.98 1.48
C SER A 90 -2.48 -22.85 2.36
N ILE A 91 -1.68 -21.79 2.52
CA ILE A 91 -2.09 -20.59 3.28
C ILE A 91 -3.25 -19.84 2.61
N TYR A 92 -3.38 -20.00 1.30
CA TYR A 92 -4.46 -19.41 0.50
C TYR A 92 -5.66 -20.35 0.36
N GLY A 93 -5.66 -21.50 1.05
CA GLY A 93 -6.68 -22.53 0.90
C GLY A 93 -6.73 -23.06 -0.53
N SER A 94 -7.94 -23.08 -1.10
CA SER A 94 -8.21 -23.53 -2.48
C SER A 94 -7.86 -22.52 -3.58
N LEU A 95 -7.41 -21.31 -3.22
CA LEU A 95 -7.18 -20.23 -4.17
C LEU A 95 -5.73 -20.18 -4.65
N ASN A 96 -5.56 -20.09 -5.97
CA ASN A 96 -4.26 -19.88 -6.60
C ASN A 96 -4.13 -18.42 -7.04
N PRO A 97 -3.27 -17.60 -6.40
CA PRO A 97 -3.09 -16.21 -6.79
C PRO A 97 -2.71 -16.12 -8.28
N SER A 98 -3.40 -15.29 -9.05
CA SER A 98 -3.12 -15.13 -10.47
C SER A 98 -1.70 -14.57 -10.71
N LEU A 99 -0.81 -15.37 -11.29
CA LEU A 99 0.57 -14.92 -11.54
C LEU A 99 0.58 -13.69 -12.45
N GLY A 100 -0.20 -13.73 -13.55
CA GLY A 100 -0.26 -12.65 -14.53
C GLY A 100 -0.83 -11.35 -13.97
N GLY A 101 -1.90 -11.42 -13.17
CA GLY A 101 -2.53 -10.24 -12.58
C GLY A 101 -1.61 -9.55 -11.58
N ASN A 102 -1.04 -10.32 -10.66
CA ASN A 102 -0.16 -9.78 -9.62
C ASN A 102 1.18 -9.25 -10.19
N ALA A 103 1.75 -9.93 -11.20
CA ALA A 103 2.93 -9.45 -11.91
C ALA A 103 2.66 -8.14 -12.69
N ALA A 104 1.48 -8.00 -13.31
CA ALA A 104 1.09 -6.76 -13.97
C ALA A 104 0.95 -5.61 -12.98
N CYS A 105 0.32 -5.84 -11.82
CA CYS A 105 0.24 -4.85 -10.74
C CYS A 105 1.62 -4.46 -10.23
N ALA A 106 2.52 -5.42 -9.99
CA ALA A 106 3.91 -5.12 -9.62
C ALA A 106 4.60 -4.26 -10.70
N ALA A 107 4.50 -4.61 -11.97
CA ALA A 107 5.11 -3.82 -13.05
C ALA A 107 4.59 -2.37 -13.07
N VAL A 108 3.27 -2.18 -12.94
CA VAL A 108 2.64 -0.85 -12.90
C VAL A 108 3.12 -0.04 -11.69
N MET A 109 3.17 -0.64 -10.50
CA MET A 109 3.67 0.03 -9.29
C MET A 109 5.15 0.37 -9.40
N GLY A 110 5.96 -0.49 -10.03
CA GLY A 110 7.36 -0.21 -10.33
C GLY A 110 7.54 1.00 -11.26
N VAL A 111 6.70 1.13 -12.29
CA VAL A 111 6.71 2.30 -13.18
C VAL A 111 6.35 3.57 -12.40
N PHE A 112 5.32 3.53 -11.55
CA PHE A 112 4.96 4.68 -10.72
C PHE A 112 6.03 5.05 -9.70
N LEU A 113 6.71 4.07 -9.11
CA LEU A 113 7.83 4.31 -8.19
C LEU A 113 8.93 5.12 -8.90
N VAL A 114 9.35 4.69 -10.08
CA VAL A 114 10.35 5.41 -10.89
C VAL A 114 9.85 6.82 -11.23
N ALA A 115 8.59 6.95 -11.66
CA ALA A 115 8.01 8.25 -12.00
C ALA A 115 8.01 9.23 -10.81
N HIS A 116 7.64 8.79 -9.60
CA HIS A 116 7.65 9.63 -8.40
C HIS A 116 9.06 10.00 -7.95
N ILE A 117 10.03 9.10 -8.12
CA ILE A 117 11.44 9.41 -7.85
C ILE A 117 11.93 10.50 -8.81
N LEU A 118 11.66 10.35 -10.10
CA LEU A 118 12.05 11.34 -11.13
C LEU A 118 11.36 12.68 -10.92
N PHE A 119 10.04 12.71 -10.72
CA PHE A 119 9.31 13.96 -10.52
C PHE A 119 9.66 14.61 -9.18
N GLY A 120 9.77 13.82 -8.10
CA GLY A 120 10.10 14.32 -6.78
C GLY A 120 11.50 14.96 -6.72
N THR A 121 12.48 14.36 -7.40
CA THR A 121 13.84 14.90 -7.52
C THR A 121 13.91 16.12 -8.45
N TYR A 122 13.28 16.06 -9.63
CA TYR A 122 13.26 17.16 -10.60
C TYR A 122 12.59 18.43 -10.06
N PHE A 123 11.45 18.29 -9.38
CA PHE A 123 10.70 19.40 -8.77
C PHE A 123 11.12 19.74 -7.34
N ARG A 124 12.13 19.05 -6.78
CA ARG A 124 12.68 19.25 -5.43
C ARG A 124 11.63 19.21 -4.31
N GLN A 125 10.58 18.39 -4.48
CA GLN A 125 9.49 18.22 -3.51
C GLN A 125 9.78 17.05 -2.56
N TRP A 126 10.78 17.21 -1.68
CA TRP A 126 11.33 16.14 -0.83
C TRP A 126 10.33 15.37 0.03
N TRP A 127 9.34 16.05 0.62
CA TRP A 127 8.34 15.40 1.47
C TRP A 127 7.46 14.43 0.69
N MET A 128 7.02 14.85 -0.48
CA MET A 128 6.19 14.00 -1.33
C MET A 128 7.01 12.91 -2.01
N LEU A 129 8.26 13.21 -2.38
CA LEU A 129 9.21 12.20 -2.87
C LEU A 129 9.29 11.04 -1.88
N TRP A 130 9.57 11.33 -0.60
CA TRP A 130 9.68 10.28 0.43
C TRP A 130 8.37 9.52 0.62
N SER A 131 7.26 10.22 0.84
CA SER A 131 5.97 9.59 1.13
C SER A 131 5.47 8.71 -0.04
N PHE A 132 5.45 9.23 -1.27
CA PHE A 132 4.96 8.47 -2.41
C PHE A 132 5.92 7.38 -2.85
N SER A 133 7.25 7.59 -2.75
CA SER A 133 8.21 6.54 -3.08
C SER A 133 8.13 5.38 -2.08
N CYS A 134 8.04 5.66 -0.77
CA CYS A 134 7.85 4.61 0.22
C CYS A 134 6.53 3.85 0.01
N GLY A 135 5.43 4.57 -0.22
CA GLY A 135 4.12 3.93 -0.47
C GLY A 135 4.13 3.04 -1.71
N THR A 136 4.58 3.57 -2.86
CA THR A 136 4.65 2.81 -4.12
C THR A 136 5.67 1.66 -4.08
N PHE A 137 6.78 1.81 -3.34
CA PHE A 137 7.74 0.74 -3.12
C PHE A 137 7.14 -0.41 -2.28
N LEU A 138 6.37 -0.09 -1.25
CA LEU A 138 5.65 -1.10 -0.47
C LEU A 138 4.59 -1.81 -1.30
N GLU A 139 3.81 -1.11 -2.13
CA GLU A 139 2.90 -1.77 -3.10
C GLU A 139 3.67 -2.72 -4.02
N PHE A 140 4.79 -2.25 -4.59
CA PHE A 140 5.62 -3.04 -5.50
C PHE A 140 6.11 -4.34 -4.86
N ILE A 141 6.68 -4.27 -3.66
CA ILE A 141 7.13 -5.45 -2.92
C ILE A 141 5.95 -6.33 -2.52
N GLY A 142 4.82 -5.75 -2.13
CA GLY A 142 3.62 -6.50 -1.77
C GLY A 142 3.10 -7.36 -2.91
N TYR A 143 3.05 -6.82 -4.14
CA TYR A 143 2.67 -7.59 -5.33
C TYR A 143 3.72 -8.60 -5.77
N ILE A 144 5.02 -8.33 -5.54
CA ILE A 144 6.07 -9.34 -5.73
C ILE A 144 5.87 -10.50 -4.75
N GLY A 145 5.64 -10.21 -3.47
CA GLY A 145 5.34 -11.24 -2.46
C GLY A 145 4.18 -12.12 -2.89
N ARG A 146 3.08 -11.49 -3.33
CA ARG A 146 1.91 -12.21 -3.85
C ARG A 146 2.21 -13.05 -5.10
N SER A 147 3.06 -12.56 -5.99
CA SER A 147 3.51 -13.30 -7.17
C SER A 147 4.39 -14.51 -6.80
N LEU A 148 5.19 -14.40 -5.75
CA LEU A 148 6.03 -15.50 -5.26
C LEU A 148 5.19 -16.58 -4.59
N SER A 149 4.13 -16.18 -3.87
CA SER A 149 3.16 -17.10 -3.27
C SER A 149 2.44 -18.01 -4.26
N HIS A 150 2.40 -17.66 -5.56
CA HIS A 150 1.84 -18.55 -6.59
C HIS A 150 2.59 -19.89 -6.68
N ASN A 151 3.93 -19.83 -6.57
CA ASN A 151 4.82 -20.98 -6.71
C ASN A 151 5.09 -21.69 -5.38
N HIS A 152 5.01 -20.96 -4.26
CA HIS A 152 5.28 -21.47 -2.91
C HIS A 152 4.08 -21.21 -1.99
N ARG A 153 2.98 -21.94 -2.19
CA ARG A 153 1.71 -21.73 -1.46
C ARG A 153 1.75 -22.14 0.02
N GLU A 154 2.71 -22.99 0.36
CA GLU A 154 2.96 -23.48 1.72
C GLU A 154 3.88 -22.54 2.50
N GLU A 155 4.55 -21.59 1.84
CA GLU A 155 5.49 -20.68 2.51
C GLU A 155 4.78 -19.47 3.12
N GLU A 156 5.00 -19.26 4.41
CA GLU A 156 4.43 -18.12 5.16
C GLU A 156 5.07 -16.78 4.80
N ASN A 157 6.36 -16.78 4.44
CA ASN A 157 7.11 -15.55 4.24
C ASN A 157 6.61 -14.71 3.05
N PRO A 158 6.35 -15.27 1.85
CA PRO A 158 5.77 -14.52 0.73
C PRO A 158 4.40 -13.93 1.05
N PHE A 159 3.58 -14.68 1.79
CA PHE A 159 2.26 -14.23 2.24
C PHE A 159 2.34 -13.08 3.26
N LEU A 160 3.20 -13.21 4.26
CA LEU A 160 3.46 -12.16 5.25
C LEU A 160 4.04 -10.91 4.61
N LEU A 161 4.97 -11.07 3.68
CA LEU A 161 5.53 -9.96 2.89
C LEU A 161 4.43 -9.21 2.17
N GLN A 162 3.54 -9.93 1.49
CA GLN A 162 2.38 -9.35 0.81
C GLN A 162 1.51 -8.56 1.80
N ILE A 163 1.01 -9.21 2.86
CA ILE A 163 0.00 -8.59 3.71
C ILE A 163 0.56 -7.39 4.48
N ILE A 164 1.80 -7.46 4.97
CA ILE A 164 2.44 -6.35 5.68
C ILE A 164 2.69 -5.18 4.72
N CYS A 165 3.32 -5.43 3.57
CA CYS A 165 3.65 -4.35 2.65
C CYS A 165 2.41 -3.65 2.08
N LEU A 166 1.39 -4.42 1.67
CA LEU A 166 0.14 -3.82 1.17
C LEU A 166 -0.65 -3.13 2.28
N THR A 167 -0.57 -3.58 3.53
CA THR A 167 -1.26 -2.90 4.63
C THR A 167 -0.61 -1.54 4.97
N LEU A 168 0.72 -1.45 4.92
CA LEU A 168 1.47 -0.24 5.29
C LEU A 168 1.50 0.84 4.19
N ALA A 169 1.48 0.43 2.91
CA ALA A 169 1.55 1.33 1.76
C ALA A 169 0.58 2.54 1.78
N PRO A 170 -0.74 2.38 2.03
CA PRO A 170 -1.69 3.48 1.98
C PRO A 170 -1.42 4.56 3.03
N CYS A 171 -0.89 4.22 4.19
CA CYS A 171 -0.54 5.20 5.23
C CYS A 171 0.53 6.19 4.74
N PHE A 172 1.53 5.69 4.00
CA PHE A 172 2.56 6.54 3.41
C PHE A 172 1.99 7.44 2.31
N ILE A 173 1.11 6.94 1.46
CA ILE A 173 0.45 7.73 0.41
C ILE A 173 -0.43 8.83 1.05
N MET A 174 -1.20 8.48 2.08
CA MET A 174 -2.03 9.44 2.82
C MET A 174 -1.20 10.53 3.50
N ALA A 175 -0.03 10.20 4.07
CA ALA A 175 0.86 11.20 4.64
C ALA A 175 1.25 12.31 3.63
N GLY A 176 1.48 11.93 2.37
CA GLY A 176 1.76 12.88 1.29
C GLY A 176 0.53 13.72 0.91
N ILE A 177 -0.65 13.11 0.90
CA ILE A 177 -1.91 13.81 0.66
C ILE A 177 -2.22 14.82 1.79
N TYR A 178 -2.02 14.45 3.05
CA TYR A 178 -2.18 15.35 4.20
C TYR A 178 -1.24 16.56 4.11
N TYR A 179 0.00 16.35 3.64
CA TYR A 179 0.92 17.43 3.40
C TYR A 179 0.46 18.36 2.27
N MET A 180 -0.13 17.80 1.20
CA MET A 180 -0.73 18.60 0.13
C MET A 180 -1.94 19.41 0.61
N LEU A 181 -2.76 18.85 1.49
CA LEU A 181 -3.84 19.58 2.13
C LEU A 181 -3.32 20.82 2.88
N ALA A 182 -2.28 20.63 3.68
CA ALA A 182 -1.66 21.72 4.44
C ALA A 182 -1.16 22.85 3.52
N LYS A 183 -0.66 22.52 2.33
CA LYS A 183 -0.29 23.52 1.30
C LYS A 183 -1.50 24.24 0.74
N ILE A 184 -2.55 23.52 0.33
CA ILE A 184 -3.75 24.11 -0.28
C ILE A 184 -4.46 25.05 0.70
N THR A 185 -4.61 24.63 1.96
CA THR A 185 -5.20 25.46 3.02
C THR A 185 -4.36 26.71 3.30
N THR A 186 -3.04 26.64 3.16
CA THR A 186 -2.16 27.81 3.25
C THR A 186 -2.33 28.78 2.07
N ILE A 187 -2.61 28.27 0.87
CA ILE A 187 -2.78 29.07 -0.36
C ILE A 187 -4.12 29.81 -0.38
N TYR A 188 -5.21 29.14 -0.02
CA TYR A 188 -6.55 29.74 0.03
C TYR A 188 -6.81 30.54 1.31
N GLY A 189 -6.01 30.35 2.36
CA GLY A 189 -6.10 31.07 3.61
C GLY A 189 -6.66 30.23 4.73
N ALA A 190 -6.01 30.32 5.90
CA ALA A 190 -6.35 29.52 7.08
C ALA A 190 -7.70 29.88 7.69
N HIS A 191 -8.31 31.02 7.33
CA HIS A 191 -9.62 31.46 7.83
C HIS A 191 -10.78 30.61 7.31
N LEU A 192 -10.59 29.93 6.17
CA LEU A 192 -11.57 29.00 5.62
C LEU A 192 -11.54 27.62 6.25
N SER A 193 -10.53 27.33 7.07
CA SER A 193 -10.31 26.02 7.65
C SER A 193 -10.52 26.08 9.15
N LYS A 194 -11.29 25.14 9.70
CA LYS A 194 -11.56 25.08 11.15
C LYS A 194 -10.30 24.80 11.98
N LEU A 195 -9.29 24.17 11.39
CA LEU A 195 -7.99 23.95 12.04
C LEU A 195 -6.87 24.67 11.27
N LYS A 196 -5.79 24.96 11.98
CA LYS A 196 -4.59 25.53 11.37
C LYS A 196 -3.96 24.50 10.40
N PRO A 197 -3.46 24.90 9.22
CA PRO A 197 -2.95 24.01 8.17
C PRO A 197 -1.99 22.90 8.64
N MET A 198 -1.08 23.19 9.57
CA MET A 198 -0.09 22.22 10.07
C MET A 198 -0.65 21.21 11.07
N TRP A 199 -1.74 21.53 11.75
CA TRP A 199 -2.36 20.61 12.71
C TRP A 199 -3.04 19.44 12.00
N TYR A 200 -3.59 19.67 10.80
CA TYR A 200 -4.07 18.59 9.93
C TYR A 200 -2.97 17.56 9.69
N SER A 201 -1.86 17.97 9.07
CA SER A 201 -0.80 17.03 8.71
C SER A 201 -0.22 16.33 9.94
N ASN A 202 0.02 17.04 11.05
CA ASN A 202 0.70 16.44 12.20
C ASN A 202 -0.19 15.46 12.98
N ILE A 203 -1.48 15.79 13.21
CA ILE A 203 -2.39 14.89 13.95
C ILE A 203 -2.63 13.62 13.15
N PHE A 204 -3.01 13.75 11.86
CA PHE A 204 -3.40 12.59 11.07
C PHE A 204 -2.20 11.67 10.77
N ILE A 205 -1.01 12.22 10.52
CA ILE A 205 0.22 11.41 10.39
C ILE A 205 0.54 10.69 11.72
N ALA A 206 0.37 11.34 12.88
CA ALA A 206 0.62 10.70 14.17
C ALA A 206 -0.37 9.54 14.42
N CYS A 207 -1.64 9.73 14.09
CA CYS A 207 -2.63 8.66 14.19
C CYS A 207 -2.33 7.49 13.25
N ASP A 208 -1.95 7.76 11.99
CA ASP A 208 -1.60 6.72 11.03
C ASP A 208 -0.30 6.00 11.44
N LEU A 209 0.65 6.69 12.08
CA LEU A 209 1.84 6.06 12.65
C LEU A 209 1.48 5.08 13.79
N VAL A 210 0.53 5.44 14.65
CA VAL A 210 0.02 4.53 15.69
C VAL A 210 -0.65 3.31 15.04
N ALA A 211 -1.45 3.51 13.99
CA ALA A 211 -2.06 2.42 13.23
C ALA A 211 -1.02 1.49 12.59
N ILE A 212 0.03 2.06 11.98
CA ILE A 212 1.17 1.30 11.43
C ILE A 212 1.86 0.46 12.51
N ILE A 213 2.08 1.02 13.70
CA ILE A 213 2.72 0.29 14.81
C ILE A 213 1.84 -0.90 15.23
N LEU A 214 0.53 -0.70 15.37
CA LEU A 214 -0.40 -1.78 15.69
C LEU A 214 -0.41 -2.85 14.58
N GLN A 215 -0.45 -2.46 13.31
CA GLN A 215 -0.42 -3.39 12.18
C GLN A 215 0.90 -4.17 12.10
N GLY A 216 2.04 -3.50 12.30
CA GLY A 216 3.35 -4.14 12.33
C GLY A 216 3.52 -5.10 13.51
N ALA A 217 3.08 -4.70 14.71
CA ALA A 217 3.12 -5.54 15.89
C ALA A 217 2.17 -6.75 15.75
N GLY A 218 0.94 -6.52 15.32
CA GLY A 218 -0.04 -7.57 15.09
C GLY A 218 0.40 -8.55 14.00
N GLY A 219 0.95 -8.04 12.89
CA GLY A 219 1.48 -8.86 11.80
C GLY A 219 2.70 -9.68 12.21
N GLY A 220 3.59 -9.11 13.03
CA GLY A 220 4.72 -9.85 13.60
C GLY A 220 4.28 -10.95 14.57
N ILE A 221 3.29 -10.69 15.41
CA ILE A 221 2.73 -11.70 16.32
C ILE A 221 2.03 -12.80 15.52
N ALA A 222 1.22 -12.44 14.52
CA ALA A 222 0.57 -13.41 13.63
C ALA A 222 1.59 -14.30 12.92
N ALA A 223 2.70 -13.71 12.43
CA ALA A 223 3.79 -14.46 11.81
C ALA A 223 4.42 -15.50 12.74
N VAL A 224 4.76 -15.11 13.98
CA VAL A 224 5.34 -16.04 14.96
C VAL A 224 4.35 -17.14 15.35
N SER A 225 3.06 -16.80 15.46
CA SER A 225 2.00 -17.76 15.74
C SER A 225 1.87 -18.82 14.65
N LEU A 226 1.94 -18.41 13.37
CA LEU A 226 1.88 -19.30 12.21
C LEU A 226 3.06 -20.28 12.20
N GLN A 227 4.28 -19.78 12.39
CA GLN A 227 5.49 -20.61 12.49
C GLN A 227 5.44 -21.65 13.62
N THR A 228 4.62 -21.42 14.64
CA THR A 228 4.46 -22.32 15.80
C THR A 228 3.21 -23.22 15.66
N TYR A 229 2.49 -23.17 14.54
CA TYR A 229 1.18 -23.82 14.34
C TYR A 229 0.17 -23.51 15.45
N SER A 230 0.19 -22.27 15.94
CA SER A 230 -0.73 -21.76 16.95
C SER A 230 -1.70 -20.76 16.33
N SER A 231 -2.80 -20.45 17.03
CA SER A 231 -3.80 -19.51 16.49
C SER A 231 -3.19 -18.12 16.25
N SER A 232 -3.34 -17.61 15.04
CA SER A 232 -2.90 -16.28 14.62
C SER A 232 -3.91 -15.17 14.99
N ASP A 233 -5.02 -15.54 15.64
CA ASP A 233 -6.15 -14.66 15.97
C ASP A 233 -5.71 -13.43 16.78
N ASN A 234 -4.86 -13.63 17.80
CA ASN A 234 -4.38 -12.53 18.64
C ASN A 234 -3.64 -11.47 17.81
N GLY A 235 -2.75 -11.89 16.91
CA GLY A 235 -2.04 -10.99 16.01
C GLY A 235 -2.99 -10.32 15.02
N THR A 236 -3.93 -11.09 14.46
CA THR A 236 -4.95 -10.62 13.53
C THR A 236 -5.84 -9.55 14.15
N HIS A 237 -6.33 -9.75 15.38
CA HIS A 237 -7.14 -8.75 16.10
C HIS A 237 -6.37 -7.46 16.37
N ILE A 238 -5.07 -7.54 16.69
CA ILE A 238 -4.23 -6.35 16.85
C ILE A 238 -4.09 -5.59 15.51
N MET A 239 -3.89 -6.31 14.39
CA MET A 239 -3.83 -5.70 13.05
C MET A 239 -5.16 -5.02 12.68
N VAL A 240 -6.28 -5.71 12.90
CA VAL A 240 -7.64 -5.19 12.66
C VAL A 240 -7.89 -3.94 13.50
N GLY A 241 -7.43 -3.92 14.76
CA GLY A 241 -7.47 -2.72 15.60
C GLY A 241 -6.73 -1.53 14.98
N GLY A 242 -5.52 -1.76 14.43
CA GLY A 242 -4.77 -0.73 13.71
C GLY A 242 -5.50 -0.23 12.46
N LEU A 243 -6.04 -1.13 11.64
CA LEU A 243 -6.87 -0.79 10.48
C LEU A 243 -8.12 0.00 10.87
N ALA A 244 -8.78 -0.35 11.97
CA ALA A 244 -9.96 0.35 12.45
C ALA A 244 -9.64 1.79 12.88
N VAL A 245 -8.52 1.98 13.60
CA VAL A 245 -8.03 3.32 13.96
C VAL A 245 -7.72 4.14 12.71
N GLN A 246 -7.06 3.56 11.71
CA GLN A 246 -6.75 4.21 10.43
C GLN A 246 -8.01 4.61 9.64
N VAL A 247 -9.02 3.74 9.58
CA VAL A 247 -10.29 4.06 8.91
C VAL A 247 -11.02 5.18 9.66
N ALA A 248 -11.06 5.14 10.99
CA ALA A 248 -11.68 6.18 11.80
C ALA A 248 -10.98 7.54 11.61
N THR A 249 -9.65 7.57 11.56
CA THR A 249 -8.88 8.80 11.35
C THR A 249 -9.09 9.36 9.95
N MET A 250 -9.18 8.50 8.92
CA MET A 250 -9.53 8.90 7.57
C MET A 250 -10.94 9.50 7.47
N ILE A 251 -11.94 8.95 8.16
CA ILE A 251 -13.30 9.53 8.20
C ILE A 251 -13.27 10.94 8.78
N LEU A 252 -12.57 11.14 9.89
CA LEU A 252 -12.41 12.45 10.51
C LEU A 252 -11.68 13.44 9.59
N PHE A 253 -10.61 13.01 8.94
CA PHE A 253 -9.89 13.80 7.94
C PHE A 253 -10.83 14.23 6.81
N GLN A 254 -11.59 13.27 6.27
CA GLN A 254 -12.47 13.47 5.14
C GLN A 254 -13.58 14.48 5.47
N TYR A 255 -14.12 14.43 6.68
CA TYR A 255 -15.06 15.43 7.20
C TYR A 255 -14.46 16.84 7.15
N PHE A 256 -13.25 17.04 7.67
CA PHE A 256 -12.62 18.36 7.65
C PHE A 256 -12.24 18.81 6.24
N TRP A 257 -11.82 17.90 5.38
CA TRP A 257 -11.52 18.22 3.98
C TRP A 257 -12.75 18.72 3.24
N TYR A 258 -13.88 18.01 3.36
CA TYR A 258 -15.12 18.43 2.71
C TYR A 258 -15.70 19.71 3.31
N ASP A 259 -15.56 19.92 4.62
CA ASP A 259 -15.92 21.19 5.26
C ASP A 259 -15.12 22.37 4.67
N PHE A 260 -13.80 22.19 4.49
CA PHE A 260 -12.94 23.17 3.83
C PHE A 260 -13.35 23.42 2.36
N LEU A 261 -13.64 22.36 1.59
CA LEU A 261 -14.09 22.50 0.21
C LEU A 261 -15.45 23.21 0.10
N TYR A 262 -16.36 22.94 1.04
CA TYR A 262 -17.64 23.61 1.10
C TYR A 262 -17.50 25.10 1.45
N ALA A 263 -16.64 25.44 2.42
CA ALA A 263 -16.32 26.82 2.76
C ALA A 263 -15.73 27.58 1.55
N LEU A 264 -14.80 26.94 0.83
CA LEU A 264 -14.21 27.46 -0.40
C LEU A 264 -15.27 27.71 -1.49
N TYR A 265 -16.16 26.73 -1.72
CA TYR A 265 -17.25 26.85 -2.70
C TYR A 265 -18.20 27.99 -2.35
N LYS A 266 -18.59 28.12 -1.07
CA LYS A 266 -19.46 29.19 -0.59
C LYS A 266 -18.84 30.57 -0.82
N GLN A 267 -17.55 30.74 -0.51
CA GLN A 267 -16.87 32.02 -0.71
C GLN A 267 -16.74 32.37 -2.20
N LYS A 268 -16.36 31.40 -3.05
CA LYS A 268 -16.30 31.61 -4.51
C LYS A 268 -17.67 31.97 -5.09
N ARG A 269 -18.75 31.32 -4.64
CA ARG A 269 -20.12 31.63 -5.07
C ARG A 269 -20.55 33.02 -4.64
N ALA A 270 -20.25 33.43 -3.40
CA ALA A 270 -20.57 34.76 -2.89
C ALA A 270 -19.82 35.86 -3.65
N ALA A 271 -18.52 35.68 -3.91
CA ALA A 271 -17.72 36.62 -4.69
C ALA A 271 -18.25 36.77 -6.14
N ARG A 272 -18.59 35.64 -6.80
CA ARG A 272 -19.17 35.66 -8.14
C ARG A 272 -20.55 36.34 -8.19
N ALA A 273 -21.39 36.11 -7.18
CA ALA A 273 -22.70 36.74 -7.09
C ALA A 273 -22.62 38.26 -6.86
N ALA A 274 -21.57 38.72 -6.18
CA ALA A 274 -21.32 40.14 -5.90
C ALA A 274 -20.49 40.85 -6.99
N GLY A 275 -20.10 40.15 -8.07
CA GLY A 275 -19.24 40.71 -9.13
C GLY A 275 -17.83 41.10 -8.64
N LEU A 276 -17.42 40.62 -7.47
CA LEU A 276 -16.14 40.93 -6.84
C LEU A 276 -15.03 40.04 -7.43
N ASP A 277 -13.84 40.61 -7.57
CA ASP A 277 -12.68 39.84 -7.99
C ASP A 277 -12.33 38.81 -6.91
N ILE A 278 -12.44 37.54 -7.26
CA ILE A 278 -12.34 36.38 -6.37
C ILE A 278 -10.96 36.35 -5.69
N ASP A 279 -9.92 36.82 -6.39
CA ASP A 279 -8.54 36.81 -5.91
C ASP A 279 -8.24 37.86 -4.83
N SER A 280 -9.06 38.91 -4.71
CA SER A 280 -8.89 39.95 -3.67
C SER A 280 -9.15 39.45 -2.24
N GLN A 281 -9.92 38.37 -2.11
CA GLN A 281 -10.30 37.79 -0.80
C GLN A 281 -9.35 36.69 -0.32
N PHE A 282 -8.36 36.33 -1.16
CA PHE A 282 -7.38 35.29 -0.88
C PHE A 282 -5.98 35.89 -0.77
N ASN A 283 -5.01 35.10 -0.31
CA ASN A 283 -3.65 35.60 -0.14
C ASN A 283 -3.09 36.09 -1.50
N PRO A 284 -2.79 37.39 -1.66
CA PRO A 284 -2.38 37.96 -2.95
C PRO A 284 -1.06 37.37 -3.45
N LYS A 285 -0.21 36.86 -2.54
CA LYS A 285 1.09 36.24 -2.85
C LYS A 285 0.99 35.00 -3.75
N TYR A 286 -0.18 34.37 -3.87
CA TYR A 286 -0.38 33.14 -4.64
C TYR A 286 -1.40 33.28 -5.78
N ALA A 287 -1.75 34.51 -6.19
CA ALA A 287 -2.72 34.75 -7.27
C ALA A 287 -2.30 34.06 -8.59
N ASP A 288 -1.02 34.15 -8.97
CA ASP A 288 -0.48 33.52 -10.18
C ASP A 288 -0.56 31.97 -10.17
N LEU A 289 -0.58 31.36 -8.98
CA LEU A 289 -0.79 29.92 -8.82
C LEU A 289 -2.26 29.56 -9.00
N ARG A 290 -3.17 30.37 -8.44
CA ARG A 290 -4.61 30.14 -8.48
C ARG A 290 -5.20 30.33 -9.88
N ALA A 291 -4.59 31.20 -10.68
CA ALA A 291 -4.96 31.42 -12.08
C ALA A 291 -4.66 30.21 -13.00
N ARG A 292 -3.82 29.25 -12.55
CA ARG A 292 -3.47 28.07 -13.35
C ARG A 292 -4.64 27.09 -13.44
N ARG A 293 -4.94 26.65 -14.66
CA ARG A 293 -6.04 25.70 -14.96
C ARG A 293 -5.95 24.40 -14.14
N LEU A 294 -4.73 23.87 -13.96
CA LEU A 294 -4.45 22.68 -13.15
C LEU A 294 -4.71 22.87 -11.66
N PHE A 295 -4.51 24.07 -11.11
CA PHE A 295 -4.75 24.34 -9.69
C PHE A 295 -6.25 24.34 -9.36
N SER A 296 -7.11 24.74 -10.30
CA SER A 296 -8.55 24.72 -10.09
C SER A 296 -9.13 23.30 -9.99
N THR A 297 -8.57 22.33 -10.70
CA THR A 297 -9.01 20.92 -10.67
C THR A 297 -8.28 20.09 -9.61
N PHE A 298 -7.18 20.60 -9.06
CA PHE A 298 -6.35 19.91 -8.08
C PHE A 298 -7.08 19.44 -6.80
N PRO A 299 -7.95 20.25 -6.15
CA PRO A 299 -8.70 19.79 -4.98
C PRO A 299 -9.69 18.65 -5.32
N ILE A 300 -10.23 18.63 -6.54
CA ILE A 300 -11.11 17.55 -6.99
C ILE A 300 -10.30 16.27 -7.17
N ALA A 301 -9.12 16.36 -7.79
CA ALA A 301 -8.22 15.21 -7.95
C ALA A 301 -7.82 14.61 -6.59
N ILE A 302 -7.46 15.44 -5.61
CA ILE A 302 -7.16 14.98 -4.25
C ILE A 302 -8.36 14.28 -3.61
N SER A 303 -9.57 14.84 -3.78
CA SER A 303 -10.79 14.24 -3.22
C SER A 303 -11.04 12.83 -3.77
N ILE A 304 -10.84 12.65 -5.08
CA ILE A 304 -10.98 11.34 -5.73
C ILE A 304 -9.88 10.39 -5.26
N ALA A 305 -8.63 10.85 -5.14
CA ALA A 305 -7.53 10.02 -4.65
C ALA A 305 -7.78 9.55 -3.20
N VAL A 306 -8.21 10.45 -2.31
CA VAL A 306 -8.56 10.09 -0.92
C VAL A 306 -9.70 9.09 -0.88
N LEU A 307 -10.71 9.24 -1.74
CA LEU A 307 -11.82 8.28 -1.83
C LEU A 307 -11.34 6.87 -2.21
N PHE A 308 -10.44 6.76 -3.19
CA PHE A 308 -9.89 5.46 -3.59
C PHE A 308 -9.06 4.80 -2.48
N VAL A 309 -8.20 5.57 -1.80
CA VAL A 309 -7.45 5.06 -0.64
C VAL A 309 -8.41 4.64 0.48
N PHE A 310 -9.49 5.40 0.70
CA PHE A 310 -10.49 5.09 1.72
C PHE A 310 -11.23 3.79 1.45
N ILE A 311 -11.64 3.54 0.20
CA ILE A 311 -12.26 2.27 -0.21
C ILE A 311 -11.31 1.10 0.07
N ARG A 312 -10.03 1.23 -0.29
CA ARG A 312 -8.98 0.22 0.01
C ARG A 312 -8.86 -0.04 1.51
N CYS A 313 -8.82 1.00 2.33
CA CYS A 313 -8.72 0.86 3.80
C CYS A 313 -9.94 0.15 4.40
N ILE A 314 -11.15 0.42 3.90
CA ILE A 314 -12.36 -0.30 4.34
C ILE A 314 -12.28 -1.77 3.91
N TYR A 315 -11.93 -2.03 2.64
CA TYR A 315 -11.79 -3.40 2.14
C TYR A 315 -10.81 -4.19 3.02
N ARG A 316 -9.64 -3.63 3.34
CA ARG A 316 -8.66 -4.28 4.21
C ARG A 316 -9.15 -4.50 5.63
N LEU A 317 -9.90 -3.54 6.20
CA LEU A 317 -10.50 -3.72 7.52
C LEU A 317 -11.50 -4.89 7.52
N VAL A 318 -12.35 -4.98 6.51
CA VAL A 318 -13.34 -6.06 6.39
C VAL A 318 -12.65 -7.40 6.12
N GLU A 319 -11.73 -7.44 5.16
CA GLU A 319 -10.94 -8.62 4.79
C GLU A 319 -10.28 -9.27 6.02
N LEU A 320 -9.55 -8.49 6.83
CA LEU A 320 -8.89 -9.05 8.02
C LEU A 320 -9.86 -9.29 9.20
N SER A 321 -11.01 -8.62 9.23
CA SER A 321 -12.03 -8.86 10.28
C SER A 321 -12.78 -10.18 10.09
N GLU A 322 -12.92 -10.64 8.84
CA GLU A 322 -13.48 -11.96 8.52
C GLU A 322 -12.50 -13.10 8.83
N GLY A 323 -11.21 -12.77 9.03
CA GLY A 323 -10.15 -13.74 9.27
C GLY A 323 -9.62 -14.37 7.98
N TRP A 324 -8.68 -15.30 8.15
CA TRP A 324 -7.89 -15.89 7.05
C TRP A 324 -8.68 -16.83 6.12
N THR A 325 -9.87 -17.26 6.55
CA THR A 325 -10.81 -18.11 5.79
C THR A 325 -12.06 -17.34 5.35
N GLY A 326 -12.00 -16.00 5.38
CA GLY A 326 -13.11 -15.13 5.00
C GLY A 326 -13.39 -15.14 3.48
N PHE A 327 -14.65 -14.93 3.11
CA PHE A 327 -15.11 -14.91 1.71
C PHE A 327 -14.33 -13.90 0.86
N LEU A 328 -13.93 -12.76 1.44
CA LEU A 328 -13.18 -11.72 0.73
C LEU A 328 -11.73 -12.10 0.40
N ILE A 329 -11.09 -12.96 1.21
CA ILE A 329 -9.74 -13.49 0.95
C ILE A 329 -9.81 -14.58 -0.12
N GLU A 330 -10.85 -15.40 -0.10
CA GLU A 330 -11.07 -16.50 -1.04
C GLU A 330 -11.39 -16.02 -2.47
N HIS A 331 -11.86 -14.78 -2.66
CA HIS A 331 -12.26 -14.24 -3.96
C HIS A 331 -11.26 -13.19 -4.48
N GLU A 332 -10.28 -13.64 -5.27
CA GLU A 332 -9.20 -12.78 -5.83
C GLU A 332 -9.72 -11.55 -6.59
N VAL A 333 -10.89 -11.64 -7.24
CA VAL A 333 -11.46 -10.54 -8.02
C VAL A 333 -11.71 -9.31 -7.15
N TYR A 334 -12.17 -9.48 -5.90
CA TYR A 334 -12.39 -8.36 -4.99
C TYR A 334 -11.07 -7.74 -4.56
N PHE A 335 -10.05 -8.54 -4.29
CA PHE A 335 -8.70 -8.05 -4.02
C PHE A 335 -8.17 -7.21 -5.21
N MET A 336 -8.25 -7.73 -6.43
CA MET A 336 -7.71 -7.02 -7.60
C MET A 336 -8.43 -5.70 -7.88
N ILE A 337 -9.75 -5.63 -7.66
CA ILE A 337 -10.54 -4.43 -7.94
C ILE A 337 -10.51 -3.44 -6.76
N LEU A 338 -10.82 -3.90 -5.56
CA LEU A 338 -11.01 -3.04 -4.38
C LEU A 338 -9.70 -2.65 -3.72
N ASP A 339 -8.65 -3.44 -3.90
CA ASP A 339 -7.32 -3.14 -3.38
C ASP A 339 -6.40 -2.58 -4.49
N ALA A 340 -6.08 -3.42 -5.48
CA ALA A 340 -5.03 -3.09 -6.45
C ALA A 340 -5.42 -1.97 -7.42
N LEU A 341 -6.60 -2.05 -8.02
CA LEU A 341 -7.07 -1.04 -8.96
C LEU A 341 -7.29 0.31 -8.27
N MET A 342 -7.93 0.34 -7.09
CA MET A 342 -8.19 1.59 -6.37
C MET A 342 -6.89 2.34 -6.09
N MET A 343 -5.85 1.63 -5.66
CA MET A 343 -4.58 2.26 -5.30
C MET A 343 -3.76 2.64 -6.52
N CYS A 344 -3.80 1.83 -7.57
CA CYS A 344 -3.26 2.21 -8.88
C CYS A 344 -3.88 3.52 -9.40
N LEU A 345 -5.21 3.66 -9.31
CA LEU A 345 -5.91 4.86 -9.73
C LEU A 345 -5.58 6.08 -8.84
N ALA A 346 -5.46 5.88 -7.52
CA ALA A 346 -5.05 6.95 -6.60
C ALA A 346 -3.63 7.46 -6.94
N ILE A 347 -2.68 6.55 -7.12
CA ILE A 347 -1.28 6.88 -7.45
C ILE A 347 -1.20 7.52 -8.84
N LEU A 348 -1.91 6.99 -9.84
CA LEU A 348 -1.98 7.56 -11.18
C LEU A 348 -2.48 9.00 -11.15
N LEU A 349 -3.57 9.26 -10.42
CA LEU A 349 -4.15 10.58 -10.31
C LEU A 349 -3.17 11.56 -9.67
N MET A 350 -2.48 11.14 -8.62
CA MET A 350 -1.44 11.92 -7.95
C MET A 350 -0.19 12.14 -8.81
N THR A 351 0.11 11.20 -9.71
CA THR A 351 1.19 11.32 -10.70
C THR A 351 0.86 12.41 -11.74
N ILE A 352 -0.36 12.41 -12.27
CA ILE A 352 -0.83 13.40 -13.25
C ILE A 352 -0.91 14.78 -12.61
N TYR A 353 -1.46 14.85 -11.40
CA TYR A 353 -1.61 16.07 -10.63
C TYR A 353 -0.42 16.33 -9.70
N HIS A 354 0.79 15.92 -10.09
CA HIS A 354 1.96 16.09 -9.25
C HIS A 354 2.14 17.58 -8.88
N PRO A 355 2.31 17.94 -7.60
CA PRO A 355 2.38 19.33 -7.16
C PRO A 355 3.54 20.12 -7.75
N GLY A 356 4.56 19.45 -8.29
CA GLY A 356 5.58 20.11 -9.10
C GLY A 356 5.01 20.78 -10.37
N PHE A 357 4.04 20.15 -11.04
CA PHE A 357 3.33 20.73 -12.18
C PHE A 357 2.32 21.79 -11.73
N VAL A 358 1.63 21.54 -10.61
CA VAL A 358 0.56 22.42 -10.12
C VAL A 358 1.13 23.72 -9.54
N PHE A 359 2.13 23.62 -8.65
CA PHE A 359 2.73 24.77 -7.98
C PHE A 359 3.89 25.39 -8.79
N GLY A 360 4.51 24.68 -9.72
CA GLY A 360 5.70 25.17 -10.44
C GLY A 360 7.01 24.95 -9.66
N ARG A 361 8.13 25.03 -10.38
CA ARG A 361 9.45 24.57 -9.93
C ARG A 361 10.02 25.36 -8.74
N ASP A 362 9.70 26.65 -8.64
CA ASP A 362 10.33 27.59 -7.69
C ASP A 362 9.36 28.13 -6.61
N SER A 363 8.12 27.66 -6.59
CA SER A 363 7.15 28.10 -5.59
C SER A 363 7.37 27.37 -4.26
N TYR A 364 8.32 27.88 -3.47
CA TYR A 364 8.45 27.51 -2.07
C TYR A 364 7.26 28.10 -1.30
N ILE A 365 6.29 27.25 -0.95
CA ILE A 365 5.19 27.60 -0.06
C ILE A 365 5.67 27.24 1.36
N PRO A 366 6.16 28.21 2.16
CA PRO A 366 6.58 27.94 3.53
C PRO A 366 5.36 27.52 4.34
N VAL A 367 5.24 26.23 4.62
CA VAL A 367 4.26 25.75 5.59
C VAL A 367 4.82 26.05 6.97
N LYS A 368 4.30 27.10 7.61
CA LYS A 368 4.81 27.66 8.87
C LYS A 368 4.62 26.62 9.99
N GLY A 369 5.66 25.86 10.33
CA GLY A 369 5.63 24.87 11.43
C GLY A 369 6.73 23.80 11.40
N MET A 370 7.30 23.46 10.25
CA MET A 370 8.49 22.59 10.20
C MET A 370 9.76 23.43 10.36
N LYS A 371 10.38 23.36 11.55
CA LYS A 371 11.74 23.87 11.78
C LYS A 371 12.76 22.97 11.07
N LEU A 372 12.87 23.06 9.76
CA LEU A 372 14.07 22.60 9.06
C LEU A 372 15.03 23.79 8.97
N GLY A 373 16.26 23.62 9.45
CA GLY A 373 17.25 24.66 9.75
C GLY A 373 17.61 25.67 8.63
N ARG A 374 17.01 25.57 7.44
CA ARG A 374 17.14 26.50 6.32
C ARG A 374 16.38 27.83 6.52
N LYS A 375 15.45 27.91 7.48
CA LYS A 375 14.70 29.14 7.78
C LYS A 375 15.61 30.30 8.22
N LYS A 376 16.62 30.02 9.05
CA LYS A 376 17.61 31.03 9.46
C LYS A 376 18.44 31.58 8.30
N HIS A 377 18.78 30.74 7.32
CA HIS A 377 19.59 31.16 6.18
C HIS A 377 18.78 32.02 5.19
N ILE A 378 17.49 31.74 5.02
CA ILE A 378 16.63 32.52 4.13
C ILE A 378 16.23 33.84 4.79
N ASP A 379 15.89 33.82 6.09
CA ASP A 379 15.61 35.05 6.83
C ASP A 379 16.86 35.97 6.86
N ALA A 380 18.07 35.39 6.88
CA ALA A 380 19.32 36.15 6.75
C ALA A 380 19.53 36.74 5.33
N LEU A 381 19.26 35.97 4.27
CA LEU A 381 19.36 36.45 2.90
C LEU A 381 18.35 37.55 2.56
N ASP A 382 17.11 37.43 3.05
CA ASP A 382 16.09 38.48 2.87
C ASP A 382 16.48 39.77 3.62
N GLN A 383 17.06 39.64 4.82
CA GLN A 383 17.61 40.78 5.56
C GLN A 383 18.81 41.43 4.85
N GLU A 384 19.71 40.63 4.27
CA GLU A 384 20.85 41.15 3.48
C GLU A 384 20.39 41.88 2.22
N MET A 385 19.40 41.37 1.50
CA MET A 385 18.83 42.05 0.32
C MET A 385 18.10 43.35 0.68
N GLU A 386 17.38 43.40 1.81
CA GLU A 386 16.75 44.63 2.30
C GLU A 386 17.79 45.68 2.71
N GLN A 387 18.89 45.27 3.34
CA GLN A 387 20.00 46.16 3.70
C GLN A 387 20.69 46.73 2.47
N GLN A 388 20.94 45.92 1.43
CA GLN A 388 21.54 46.38 0.17
C GLN A 388 20.64 47.40 -0.54
N LYS A 389 19.33 47.14 -0.63
CA LYS A 389 18.38 48.12 -1.21
C LYS A 389 18.34 49.44 -0.43
N HIS A 390 18.46 49.38 0.90
CA HIS A 390 18.46 50.57 1.72
C HIS A 390 19.74 51.39 1.53
N GLN A 391 20.90 50.73 1.38
CA GLN A 391 22.17 51.37 1.08
C GLN A 391 22.16 52.03 -0.30
N GLU A 392 21.71 51.31 -1.36
CA GLU A 392 21.60 51.87 -2.71
C GLU A 392 20.65 53.10 -2.72
N THR A 393 19.54 53.04 -2.01
CA THR A 393 18.59 54.16 -1.92
C THR A 393 19.21 55.38 -1.22
N GLN A 394 20.03 55.17 -0.20
CA GLN A 394 20.72 56.27 0.50
C GLN A 394 21.85 56.86 -0.35
N GLU A 395 22.56 56.04 -1.12
CA GLU A 395 23.63 56.48 -2.02
C GLU A 395 23.08 57.31 -3.19
N ILE A 396 21.97 56.86 -3.81
CA ILE A 396 21.25 57.63 -4.82
C ILE A 396 20.79 58.99 -4.27
N ARG A 397 20.28 59.00 -3.03
CA ARG A 397 19.83 60.24 -2.37
C ARG A 397 21.00 61.19 -2.09
N ARG A 398 22.15 60.67 -1.66
CA ARG A 398 23.36 61.47 -1.44
C ARG A 398 23.88 62.06 -2.74
N ASN A 399 23.97 61.28 -3.80
CA ASN A 399 24.44 61.74 -5.12
C ASN A 399 23.50 62.82 -5.69
N SER A 400 22.18 62.68 -5.49
CA SER A 400 21.22 63.71 -5.91
C SER A 400 21.36 65.03 -5.16
N ILE A 401 21.79 65.00 -3.89
CA ILE A 401 22.03 66.21 -3.07
C ILE A 401 23.34 66.87 -3.49
N GLU A 402 24.39 66.10 -3.78
CA GLU A 402 25.66 66.62 -4.31
C GLU A 402 25.48 67.27 -5.68
N GLU A 403 24.75 66.65 -6.61
CA GLU A 403 24.42 67.26 -7.91
C GLU A 403 23.60 68.54 -7.77
N SER A 404 22.66 68.58 -6.82
CA SER A 404 21.85 69.78 -6.54
C SER A 404 22.69 70.93 -5.96
N SER A 405 23.75 70.61 -5.19
CA SER A 405 24.66 71.61 -4.61
C SER A 405 25.70 72.16 -5.59
N LEU A 406 25.98 71.44 -6.68
CA LEU A 406 26.89 71.87 -7.74
C LEU A 406 26.20 72.75 -8.80
N LEU A 407 24.86 72.77 -8.82
CA LEU A 407 24.03 73.56 -9.74
C LEU A 407 23.49 74.86 -9.11
N SER A 408 23.73 75.08 -7.81
CA SER A 408 23.44 76.32 -7.07
C SER A 408 24.72 77.13 -6.83
#